data_AF-A0A1J4JBJ8-F1
#
_entry.id   AF-A0A1J4JBJ8-F1
#
_cell.length_a   1.000
_cell.length_b   1.000
_cell.length_c   1.000
_cell.angle_alpha   90.00
_cell.angle_beta   90.00
_cell.angle_gamma   90.00
#
_symmetry.space_group_name_H-M   'P 1'
#
loop_
_entity.id
_entity.type
_entity.pdbx_description
1 polymer ?
#
loop_
_entity_poly.entity_id
_entity_poly.type
_entity_poly.pdbx_seq_one_letter_code
_entity_poly.pdbx_strand_id
1 'polypeptide(L)'
;MNSQTEEDIEHIKKLLRPKKKTTPARLKRSLIIGKRSKRRNESPQKVLTKSLKYIVNQPVCDELNKINSWFSVTSIFLLEENSPRRTNQLQNLKSVKKNEFYIVLYDMITECCKPYNTQTFNRYQYYKKEYLSQILEWLKENDFNSNINLVILDNIFEMVKINILRTFPSIDPIVKVPLLGDSINIHESNMYYLEIIYQIFNQLLSIPNNEMNDMLDKKLTNRFLSRFFGLFNSPDQQERTAVLQISHLIYKNFVNKRSTIREIIKNIFQTVVNENDKHFGMNELLILTHSFVNGFIVPLKSDHISFYKHALLPLLTTHYLHLYCCHLFECINVFISKDTELLFFTIKIIFKYWPKTNSLKEIALEDLFIDLILNYFISGKVKFPNGIPKGTIHTLFDKIRFLLESGHINVISTILSLWGKNEFLEFVTRNSKLIYPIILPTLNELSKFHWLPEIKQSSVSVILILMKNDYEAFKIETENFKYMNKKSDENEKYQENFLRTLSEYSNRKKKSRRIVLNCSSLKK
;
A
#
# COMPACT_ATOMS: atom_id res chain seq x y z
N MET A 1 -25.66 46.73 7.29
CA MET A 1 -24.46 45.88 7.21
C MET A 1 -24.67 44.53 6.51
N ASN A 2 -25.90 44.15 6.10
CA ASN A 2 -26.15 42.88 5.38
C ASN A 2 -26.39 43.03 3.86
N SER A 3 -26.47 44.25 3.32
CA SER A 3 -26.74 44.47 1.88
C SER A 3 -25.47 44.50 1.01
N GLN A 4 -24.34 44.96 1.54
CA GLN A 4 -23.07 44.99 0.80
C GLN A 4 -22.46 43.60 0.58
N THR A 5 -22.70 42.65 1.49
CA THR A 5 -22.21 41.28 1.34
C THR A 5 -22.96 40.49 0.27
N GLU A 6 -24.25 40.77 0.02
CA GLU A 6 -25.02 40.14 -1.06
C GLU A 6 -24.63 40.70 -2.44
N GLU A 7 -24.39 42.01 -2.54
CA GLU A 7 -23.91 42.64 -3.78
C GLU A 7 -22.51 42.16 -4.17
N ASP A 8 -21.61 41.95 -3.21
CA ASP A 8 -20.29 41.39 -3.45
C ASP A 8 -20.37 39.93 -3.94
N ILE A 9 -21.26 39.11 -3.36
CA ILE A 9 -21.49 37.73 -3.78
C ILE A 9 -22.08 37.67 -5.20
N GLU A 10 -22.96 38.60 -5.56
CA GLU A 10 -23.57 38.67 -6.88
C GLU A 10 -22.59 39.20 -7.96
N HIS A 11 -21.72 40.13 -7.58
CA HIS A 11 -20.62 40.61 -8.41
C HIS A 11 -19.57 39.50 -8.67
N ILE A 12 -19.32 38.63 -7.68
CA ILE A 12 -18.44 37.45 -7.81
C ILE A 12 -19.08 36.37 -8.69
N LYS A 13 -20.40 36.11 -8.57
CA LYS A 13 -21.14 35.21 -9.49
C LYS A 13 -21.10 35.69 -10.94
N LYS A 14 -21.06 37.01 -11.19
CA LYS A 14 -20.88 37.59 -12.54
C LYS A 14 -19.45 37.40 -13.08
N LEU A 15 -18.42 37.48 -12.23
CA LEU A 15 -17.02 37.27 -12.61
C LEU A 15 -16.68 35.80 -12.94
N LEU A 16 -17.45 34.84 -12.42
CA LEU A 16 -17.26 33.40 -12.62
C LEU A 16 -18.04 32.82 -13.83
N ARG A 17 -18.84 33.62 -14.55
CA ARG A 17 -19.54 33.14 -15.77
C ARG A 17 -18.54 32.94 -16.92
N PRO A 18 -18.64 31.82 -17.68
CA PRO A 18 -17.78 31.62 -18.84
C PRO A 18 -18.13 32.64 -19.94
N LYS A 19 -17.13 33.39 -20.41
CA LYS A 19 -17.25 34.11 -21.68
C LYS A 19 -17.42 33.07 -22.79
N LYS A 20 -18.49 33.21 -23.58
CA LYS A 20 -18.71 32.42 -24.82
C LYS A 20 -17.46 32.57 -25.70
N LYS A 21 -16.58 31.56 -25.74
CA LYS A 21 -15.56 31.43 -26.77
C LYS A 21 -16.28 31.09 -28.08
N THR A 22 -16.05 31.92 -29.08
CA THR A 22 -16.35 31.63 -30.47
C THR A 22 -15.65 30.33 -30.89
N THR A 23 -16.42 29.46 -31.54
CA THR A 23 -15.98 28.18 -32.09
C THR A 23 -14.83 28.35 -33.09
N PRO A 24 -13.73 27.58 -33.01
CA PRO A 24 -12.83 27.43 -34.14
C PRO A 24 -13.40 26.44 -35.15
N ALA A 25 -13.21 26.75 -36.42
CA ALA A 25 -13.70 26.02 -37.57
C ALA A 25 -13.21 24.55 -37.59
N ARG A 26 -14.13 23.67 -37.97
CA ARG A 26 -13.94 22.25 -38.34
C ARG A 26 -12.68 22.04 -39.18
N LEU A 27 -11.70 21.32 -38.63
CA LEU A 27 -10.74 20.54 -39.42
C LEU A 27 -11.42 19.24 -39.88
N LYS A 28 -11.59 19.11 -41.19
CA LYS A 28 -12.04 17.88 -41.87
C LYS A 28 -11.05 16.74 -41.55
N ARG A 29 -11.52 15.68 -40.90
CA ARG A 29 -10.96 14.33 -41.05
C ARG A 29 -12.02 13.44 -41.67
N SER A 30 -11.64 12.83 -42.78
CA SER A 30 -12.38 11.91 -43.64
C SER A 30 -12.97 10.74 -42.86
N LEU A 31 -14.30 10.68 -42.80
CA LEU A 31 -15.06 9.49 -42.42
C LEU A 31 -15.29 8.63 -43.66
N ILE A 32 -14.73 7.44 -43.63
CA ILE A 32 -15.02 6.35 -44.57
C ILE A 32 -16.51 6.00 -44.44
N ILE A 33 -17.18 6.03 -45.57
CA ILE A 33 -18.61 5.76 -45.73
C ILE A 33 -18.87 4.27 -45.48
N GLY A 34 -19.62 3.97 -44.43
CA GLY A 34 -20.16 2.64 -44.11
C GLY A 34 -21.66 2.72 -43.81
N LYS A 35 -22.46 2.44 -44.83
CA LYS A 35 -23.91 2.18 -44.92
C LYS A 35 -24.78 2.42 -43.66
N ARG A 36 -25.72 3.37 -43.81
CA ARG A 36 -26.91 3.57 -42.98
C ARG A 36 -27.77 2.29 -42.91
N SER A 37 -28.01 1.80 -41.69
CA SER A 37 -29.11 0.89 -41.36
C SER A 37 -29.98 1.57 -40.31
N LYS A 38 -31.28 1.72 -40.62
CA LYS A 38 -32.30 2.35 -39.77
C LYS A 38 -32.39 1.63 -38.42
N ARG A 39 -32.14 2.32 -37.30
CA ARG A 39 -32.57 1.84 -35.97
C ARG A 39 -33.32 2.94 -35.22
N ARG A 40 -34.50 2.53 -34.75
CA ARG A 40 -35.50 3.27 -33.97
C ARG A 40 -34.88 3.82 -32.68
N ASN A 41 -35.39 4.97 -32.23
CA ASN A 41 -35.12 5.56 -30.93
C ASN A 41 -35.40 4.54 -29.80
N GLU A 42 -34.37 3.99 -29.17
CA GLU A 42 -34.48 3.31 -27.88
C GLU A 42 -33.93 4.25 -26.78
N SER A 43 -34.63 4.33 -25.65
CA SER A 43 -34.29 5.21 -24.53
C SER A 43 -32.98 4.81 -23.83
N PRO A 44 -32.26 5.75 -23.17
CA PRO A 44 -30.94 5.51 -22.57
C PRO A 44 -30.90 4.37 -21.54
N GLN A 45 -32.02 4.08 -20.87
CA GLN A 45 -32.14 2.98 -19.90
C GLN A 45 -32.08 1.58 -20.54
N LYS A 46 -32.47 1.43 -21.82
CA LYS A 46 -32.34 0.15 -22.55
C LYS A 46 -30.92 -0.11 -23.05
N VAL A 47 -30.12 0.94 -23.23
CA VAL A 47 -28.70 0.82 -23.57
C VAL A 47 -27.92 0.37 -22.36
N LEU A 48 -28.12 0.97 -21.18
CA LEU A 48 -27.48 0.56 -19.92
C LEU A 48 -27.76 -0.90 -19.55
N THR A 49 -29.00 -1.38 -19.73
CA THR A 49 -29.36 -2.78 -19.45
C THR A 49 -28.81 -3.78 -20.48
N LYS A 50 -28.63 -3.37 -21.74
CA LYS A 50 -27.91 -4.18 -22.75
C LYS A 50 -26.40 -4.18 -22.52
N SER A 51 -25.81 -3.06 -22.09
CA SER A 51 -24.39 -2.98 -21.71
C SER A 51 -24.08 -3.82 -20.48
N LEU A 52 -24.94 -3.78 -19.47
CA LEU A 52 -24.81 -4.62 -18.28
C LEU A 52 -24.95 -6.12 -18.60
N LYS A 53 -25.89 -6.50 -19.49
CA LYS A 53 -25.96 -7.89 -20.00
C LYS A 53 -24.73 -8.29 -20.83
N TYR A 54 -24.07 -7.36 -21.51
CA TYR A 54 -22.84 -7.64 -22.25
C TYR A 54 -21.60 -7.73 -21.35
N ILE A 55 -21.56 -7.00 -20.23
CA ILE A 55 -20.51 -7.07 -19.23
C ILE A 55 -20.63 -8.36 -18.41
N VAL A 56 -21.85 -8.77 -18.06
CA VAL A 56 -22.12 -10.03 -17.34
C VAL A 56 -21.82 -11.27 -18.21
N ASN A 57 -21.89 -11.16 -19.53
CA ASN A 57 -21.64 -12.27 -20.46
C ASN A 57 -20.21 -12.31 -21.04
N GLN A 58 -19.23 -11.62 -20.43
CA GLN A 58 -17.83 -11.89 -20.75
C GLN A 58 -17.36 -13.17 -20.05
N PRO A 59 -16.57 -14.04 -20.72
CA PRO A 59 -16.08 -15.30 -20.14
C PRO A 59 -15.21 -15.09 -18.89
N VAL A 60 -14.75 -13.86 -18.65
CA VAL A 60 -13.98 -13.45 -17.47
C VAL A 60 -14.82 -13.51 -16.19
N CYS A 61 -16.13 -13.24 -16.25
CA CYS A 61 -17.01 -13.31 -15.07
C CYS A 61 -17.30 -14.76 -14.66
N ASP A 62 -17.37 -15.69 -15.60
CA ASP A 62 -17.60 -17.11 -15.31
C ASP A 62 -16.34 -17.80 -14.76
N GLU A 63 -15.14 -17.39 -15.16
CA GLU A 63 -13.89 -17.82 -14.51
C GLU A 63 -13.73 -17.24 -13.11
N LEU A 64 -14.04 -15.95 -12.91
CA LEU A 64 -14.02 -15.32 -11.58
C LEU A 64 -15.04 -15.94 -10.61
N ASN A 65 -16.22 -16.32 -11.09
CA ASN A 65 -17.23 -17.00 -10.27
C ASN A 65 -16.85 -18.47 -9.96
N LYS A 66 -16.05 -19.12 -10.82
CA LYS A 66 -15.41 -20.41 -10.50
C LYS A 66 -14.26 -20.28 -9.51
N ILE A 67 -13.56 -19.13 -9.48
CA ILE A 67 -12.47 -18.80 -8.56
C ILE A 67 -13.00 -18.42 -7.15
N ASN A 68 -14.30 -18.18 -6.98
CA ASN A 68 -14.92 -18.03 -5.65
C ASN A 68 -14.92 -19.34 -4.83
N SER A 69 -14.38 -20.44 -5.35
CA SER A 69 -14.09 -21.63 -4.55
C SER A 69 -12.82 -21.40 -3.73
N TRP A 70 -12.90 -21.57 -2.41
CA TRP A 70 -11.74 -21.66 -1.52
C TRP A 70 -10.64 -22.53 -2.16
N PHE A 71 -9.50 -21.91 -2.47
CA PHE A 71 -8.34 -22.66 -2.95
C PHE A 71 -7.67 -23.26 -1.72
N SER A 72 -7.77 -24.57 -1.57
CA SER A 72 -7.01 -25.28 -0.54
C SER A 72 -5.66 -25.71 -1.12
N VAL A 73 -4.58 -25.26 -0.50
CA VAL A 73 -3.23 -25.61 -0.88
C VAL A 73 -2.66 -26.58 0.16
N THR A 74 -1.95 -27.61 -0.29
CA THR A 74 -1.31 -28.58 0.60
C THR A 74 0.20 -28.42 0.50
N SER A 75 0.83 -27.98 1.59
CA SER A 75 2.28 -27.87 1.63
C SER A 75 2.96 -29.21 1.37
N ILE A 76 4.10 -29.15 0.67
CA ILE A 76 4.91 -30.33 0.34
C ILE A 76 5.81 -30.61 1.54
N PHE A 77 5.53 -31.70 2.25
CA PHE A 77 6.44 -32.24 3.24
C PHE A 77 7.50 -33.10 2.53
N LEU A 78 8.76 -33.04 2.96
CA LEU A 78 9.81 -33.94 2.47
C LEU A 78 9.41 -35.37 2.89
N LEU A 79 8.92 -36.16 1.92
CA LEU A 79 8.49 -37.53 2.12
C LEU A 79 9.71 -38.44 2.22
N GLU A 80 9.91 -39.07 3.37
CA GLU A 80 10.51 -40.41 3.40
C GLU A 80 9.35 -41.41 3.43
N GLU A 81 9.07 -42.05 2.29
CA GLU A 81 7.89 -42.89 2.08
C GLU A 81 7.87 -44.20 2.90
N ASN A 82 8.91 -44.55 3.66
CA ASN A 82 9.07 -45.92 4.16
C ASN A 82 9.40 -46.02 5.66
N SER A 83 8.59 -45.42 6.54
CA SER A 83 8.61 -45.80 7.97
C SER A 83 7.35 -46.60 8.33
N PRO A 84 7.45 -47.81 8.90
CA PRO A 84 6.28 -48.54 9.38
C PRO A 84 5.54 -47.71 10.43
N ARG A 85 4.23 -47.57 10.24
CA ARG A 85 3.34 -46.79 11.12
C ARG A 85 2.64 -47.73 12.08
N ARG A 86 2.56 -47.36 13.35
CA ARG A 86 1.76 -48.11 14.33
C ARG A 86 0.28 -47.87 14.04
N THR A 87 -0.45 -48.96 13.81
CA THR A 87 -1.89 -48.96 13.49
C THR A 87 -2.79 -48.74 14.71
N ASN A 88 -2.24 -48.85 15.92
CA ASN A 88 -2.99 -48.86 17.18
C ASN A 88 -2.88 -47.50 17.89
N GLN A 89 -4.00 -47.05 18.47
CA GLN A 89 -4.06 -45.82 19.27
C GLN A 89 -3.21 -45.97 20.54
N LEU A 90 -2.36 -44.99 20.82
CA LEU A 90 -1.58 -44.90 22.06
C LEU A 90 -2.52 -44.56 23.23
N GLN A 91 -2.19 -45.05 24.43
CA GLN A 91 -2.99 -44.80 25.63
C GLN A 91 -3.01 -43.31 25.99
N ASN A 92 -4.13 -42.84 26.54
CA ASN A 92 -4.30 -41.44 26.93
C ASN A 92 -3.33 -41.07 28.06
N LEU A 93 -2.61 -39.95 27.95
CA LEU A 93 -1.63 -39.48 28.93
C LEU A 93 -2.17 -39.43 30.38
N LYS A 94 -3.47 -39.18 30.57
CA LYS A 94 -4.12 -39.12 31.89
C LYS A 94 -4.34 -40.49 32.55
N SER A 95 -4.27 -41.57 31.78
CA SER A 95 -4.51 -42.96 32.23
C SER A 95 -3.22 -43.77 32.47
N VAL A 96 -2.05 -43.21 32.17
CA VAL A 96 -0.76 -43.93 32.20
C VAL A 96 -0.08 -43.78 33.57
N LYS A 97 0.58 -44.85 34.04
CA LYS A 97 1.36 -44.85 35.29
C LYS A 97 2.55 -43.88 35.18
N LYS A 98 2.91 -43.20 36.28
CA LYS A 98 4.02 -42.21 36.33
C LYS A 98 5.36 -42.74 35.75
N ASN A 99 5.63 -44.04 35.84
CA ASN A 99 6.88 -44.65 35.36
C ASN A 99 6.92 -44.88 33.85
N GLU A 100 5.77 -45.02 33.19
CA GLU A 100 5.64 -45.24 31.74
C GLU A 100 5.31 -43.94 31.00
N PHE A 101 4.91 -42.90 31.73
CA PHE A 101 4.49 -41.60 31.21
C PHE A 101 5.47 -41.02 30.19
N TYR A 102 6.76 -40.95 30.53
CA TYR A 102 7.78 -40.37 29.65
C TYR A 102 8.07 -41.23 28.40
N ILE A 103 7.88 -42.55 28.48
CA ILE A 103 8.06 -43.48 27.36
C ILE A 103 6.91 -43.31 26.37
N VAL A 104 5.66 -43.28 26.87
CA VAL A 104 4.47 -43.07 26.05
C VAL A 104 4.50 -41.67 25.41
N LEU A 105 4.95 -40.65 26.14
CA LEU A 105 5.09 -39.30 25.61
C LEU A 105 6.16 -39.22 24.51
N TYR A 106 7.29 -39.91 24.67
CA TYR A 106 8.30 -40.03 23.61
C TYR A 106 7.74 -40.74 22.36
N ASP A 107 6.99 -41.83 22.54
CA ASP A 107 6.33 -42.54 21.44
C ASP A 107 5.27 -41.66 20.74
N MET A 108 4.53 -40.82 21.46
CA MET A 108 3.61 -39.84 20.85
C MET A 108 4.35 -38.80 20.02
N ILE A 109 5.47 -38.26 20.53
CA ILE A 109 6.28 -37.26 19.82
C ILE A 109 6.85 -37.85 18.53
N THR A 110 7.40 -39.06 18.58
CA THR A 110 7.99 -39.73 17.41
C THR A 110 6.95 -40.04 16.33
N GLU A 111 5.72 -40.44 16.70
CA GLU A 111 4.62 -40.59 15.75
C GLU A 111 4.16 -39.24 15.16
N CYS A 112 4.22 -38.15 15.93
CA CYS A 112 3.90 -36.80 15.45
C CYS A 112 4.95 -36.23 14.47
N CYS A 113 6.20 -36.71 14.51
CA CYS A 113 7.26 -36.33 13.56
C CYS A 113 7.02 -36.87 12.15
N LYS A 114 6.23 -37.94 11.97
CA LYS A 114 5.99 -38.54 10.65
C LYS A 114 5.09 -37.63 9.79
N PRO A 115 5.48 -37.30 8.54
CA PRO A 115 4.68 -36.44 7.66
C PRO A 115 3.47 -37.18 7.09
N TYR A 116 2.37 -36.45 6.87
CA TYR A 116 1.13 -36.98 6.28
C TYR A 116 0.85 -36.32 4.94
N ASN A 117 0.50 -37.15 3.95
CA ASN A 117 -0.11 -36.67 2.72
C ASN A 117 -1.63 -36.51 2.94
N THR A 118 -2.18 -35.37 2.55
CA THR A 118 -3.56 -34.92 2.80
C THR A 118 -4.60 -35.57 1.91
N GLN A 119 -4.18 -36.27 0.86
CA GLN A 119 -5.09 -36.79 -0.17
C GLN A 119 -6.01 -37.92 0.31
N THR A 120 -5.79 -38.46 1.51
CA THR A 120 -6.65 -39.49 2.12
C THR A 120 -6.97 -39.12 3.57
N PHE A 121 -8.25 -38.92 3.89
CA PHE A 121 -8.77 -38.81 5.27
C PHE A 121 -8.49 -40.13 6.00
N ASN A 122 -7.32 -40.21 6.64
CA ASN A 122 -6.89 -41.41 7.33
C ASN A 122 -7.12 -41.27 8.83
N ARG A 123 -7.49 -42.37 9.51
CA ARG A 123 -7.58 -42.47 10.98
C ARG A 123 -6.34 -41.88 11.69
N TYR A 124 -5.19 -41.94 11.05
CA TYR A 124 -3.94 -41.35 11.53
C TYR A 124 -3.93 -39.82 11.69
N GLN A 125 -4.66 -39.08 10.85
CA GLN A 125 -4.78 -37.61 11.00
C GLN A 125 -5.53 -37.26 12.28
N TYR A 126 -6.57 -38.04 12.60
CA TYR A 126 -7.30 -37.91 13.86
C TYR A 126 -6.42 -38.25 15.06
N TYR A 127 -5.71 -39.38 15.02
CA TYR A 127 -4.80 -39.76 16.10
C TYR A 127 -3.67 -38.74 16.31
N LYS A 128 -3.05 -38.22 15.25
CA LYS A 128 -2.04 -37.15 15.36
C LYS A 128 -2.62 -35.92 16.04
N LYS A 129 -3.83 -35.50 15.66
CA LYS A 129 -4.51 -34.37 16.30
C LYS A 129 -4.71 -34.61 17.79
N GLU A 130 -5.21 -35.80 18.18
CA GLU A 130 -5.40 -36.15 19.58
C GLU A 130 -4.08 -36.17 20.37
N TYR A 131 -3.01 -36.76 19.82
CA TYR A 131 -1.71 -36.78 20.47
C TYR A 131 -1.14 -35.39 20.66
N LEU A 132 -1.24 -34.52 19.64
CA LEU A 132 -0.80 -33.13 19.74
C LEU A 132 -1.62 -32.34 20.77
N SER A 133 -2.94 -32.54 20.82
CA SER A 133 -3.80 -31.92 21.85
C SER A 133 -3.41 -32.37 23.26
N GLN A 134 -3.13 -33.67 23.45
CA GLN A 134 -2.69 -34.19 24.75
C GLN A 134 -1.34 -33.62 25.17
N ILE A 135 -0.38 -33.51 24.24
CA ILE A 135 0.92 -32.86 24.50
C ILE A 135 0.73 -31.39 24.86
N LEU A 136 -0.16 -30.68 24.18
CA LEU A 136 -0.45 -29.28 24.46
C LEU A 136 -1.12 -29.09 25.83
N GLU A 137 -2.09 -29.95 26.20
CA GLU A 137 -2.71 -29.92 27.53
C GLU A 137 -1.65 -30.15 28.61
N TRP A 138 -0.80 -31.15 28.43
CA TRP A 138 0.28 -31.44 29.36
C TRP A 138 1.28 -30.28 29.50
N LEU A 139 1.65 -29.60 28.41
CA LEU A 139 2.51 -28.40 28.48
C LEU A 139 1.87 -27.22 29.21
N LYS A 140 0.53 -27.15 29.25
CA LYS A 140 -0.22 -26.09 29.96
C LYS A 140 -0.42 -26.39 31.44
N GLU A 141 -0.29 -27.64 31.87
CA GLU A 141 -0.44 -28.03 33.28
C GLU A 141 0.75 -27.48 34.11
N ASN A 142 0.44 -26.65 35.11
CA ASN A 142 1.40 -25.84 35.87
C ASN A 142 2.44 -26.65 36.68
N ASP A 143 2.20 -27.94 36.89
CA ASP A 143 3.09 -28.84 37.65
C ASP A 143 4.43 -29.09 36.94
N PHE A 144 4.52 -28.75 35.64
CA PHE A 144 5.71 -28.92 34.82
C PHE A 144 6.87 -27.99 35.18
N ASN A 145 6.63 -26.88 35.88
CA ASN A 145 7.67 -25.88 36.19
C ASN A 145 8.72 -26.37 37.21
N SER A 146 8.51 -27.52 37.86
CA SER A 146 9.39 -27.99 38.95
C SER A 146 10.33 -29.14 38.59
N ASN A 147 10.03 -29.96 37.56
CA ASN A 147 10.86 -31.11 37.15
C ASN A 147 10.92 -31.25 35.62
N ILE A 148 11.73 -30.41 34.98
CA ILE A 148 11.83 -30.33 33.53
C ILE A 148 12.86 -31.35 32.99
N ASN A 149 12.41 -32.30 32.19
CA ASN A 149 13.32 -33.17 31.42
C ASN A 149 13.71 -32.48 30.09
N LEU A 150 14.91 -31.88 30.06
CA LEU A 150 15.46 -31.17 28.90
C LEU A 150 15.49 -32.02 27.62
N VAL A 151 15.70 -33.34 27.73
CA VAL A 151 15.77 -34.26 26.59
C VAL A 151 14.42 -34.36 25.89
N ILE A 152 13.33 -34.37 26.65
CA ILE A 152 11.98 -34.44 26.10
C ILE A 152 11.63 -33.15 25.36
N LEU A 153 11.99 -32.00 25.94
CA LEU A 153 11.74 -30.72 25.30
C LEU A 153 12.56 -30.54 24.02
N ASP A 154 13.75 -31.14 23.94
CA ASP A 154 14.50 -31.20 22.69
C ASP A 154 13.75 -32.00 21.61
N ASN A 155 13.20 -33.15 21.96
CA ASN A 155 12.40 -33.95 21.03
C ASN A 155 11.12 -33.21 20.60
N ILE A 156 10.47 -32.46 21.49
CA ILE A 156 9.31 -31.63 21.13
C ILE A 156 9.75 -30.50 20.18
N PHE A 157 10.89 -29.85 20.41
CA PHE A 157 11.40 -28.83 19.50
C PHE A 157 11.71 -29.40 18.10
N GLU A 158 12.33 -30.57 18.01
CA GLU A 158 12.57 -31.23 16.72
C GLU A 158 11.25 -31.64 16.03
N MET A 159 10.25 -32.10 16.80
CA MET A 159 8.91 -32.37 16.27
C MET A 159 8.27 -31.11 15.68
N VAL A 160 8.32 -29.99 16.40
CA VAL A 160 7.83 -28.69 15.95
C VAL A 160 8.55 -28.27 14.67
N LYS A 161 9.88 -28.37 14.65
CA LYS A 161 10.73 -27.98 13.52
C LYS A 161 10.44 -28.76 12.25
N ILE A 162 10.27 -30.09 12.33
CA ILE A 162 9.95 -30.95 11.18
C ILE A 162 8.58 -30.61 10.59
N ASN A 163 7.59 -30.32 11.45
CA ASN A 163 6.23 -30.05 10.99
C ASN A 163 6.03 -28.62 10.45
N ILE A 164 6.72 -27.63 11.02
CA ILE A 164 6.57 -26.22 10.64
C ILE A 164 7.42 -25.88 9.40
N LEU A 165 8.66 -26.35 9.32
CA LEU A 165 9.60 -25.93 8.27
C LEU A 165 9.37 -26.65 6.94
N ARG A 166 8.34 -26.22 6.23
CA ARG A 166 7.91 -26.78 4.93
C ARG A 166 8.12 -25.81 3.76
N THR A 167 8.03 -26.34 2.55
CA THR A 167 8.03 -25.55 1.32
C THR A 167 6.60 -25.41 0.81
N PHE A 168 6.20 -24.18 0.51
CA PHE A 168 4.91 -23.90 -0.11
C PHE A 168 4.94 -24.37 -1.58
N PRO A 169 3.85 -24.95 -2.08
CA PRO A 169 3.76 -25.32 -3.49
C PRO A 169 3.60 -24.05 -4.35
N SER A 170 3.84 -24.20 -5.64
CA SER A 170 3.67 -23.12 -6.60
C SER A 170 2.22 -22.64 -6.61
N ILE A 171 2.02 -21.33 -6.42
CA ILE A 171 0.72 -20.68 -6.45
C ILE A 171 0.45 -20.19 -7.86
N ASP A 172 -0.80 -20.29 -8.31
CA ASP A 172 -1.21 -19.80 -9.62
C ASP A 172 -0.91 -18.29 -9.79
N PRO A 173 -0.42 -17.88 -10.97
CA PRO A 173 -0.01 -16.49 -11.21
C PRO A 173 -1.16 -15.49 -11.09
N ILE A 174 -2.41 -15.94 -11.25
CA ILE A 174 -3.62 -15.11 -11.11
C ILE A 174 -3.73 -14.51 -9.70
N VAL A 175 -3.34 -15.28 -8.66
CA VAL A 175 -3.38 -14.84 -7.26
C VAL A 175 -2.40 -13.68 -6.99
N LYS A 176 -1.37 -13.56 -7.83
CA LYS A 176 -0.36 -12.51 -7.74
C LYS A 176 -0.75 -11.24 -8.52
N VAL A 177 -1.84 -11.26 -9.29
CA VAL A 177 -2.29 -10.08 -10.02
C VAL A 177 -2.92 -9.08 -9.02
N PRO A 178 -2.43 -7.81 -8.95
CA PRO A 178 -3.04 -6.79 -8.11
C PRO A 178 -4.54 -6.64 -8.39
N LEU A 179 -5.35 -6.35 -7.36
CA LEU A 179 -6.82 -6.25 -7.39
C LEU A 179 -7.57 -7.57 -7.64
N LEU A 180 -7.18 -8.37 -8.63
CA LEU A 180 -7.87 -9.63 -8.94
C LEU A 180 -7.54 -10.73 -7.91
N GLY A 181 -6.26 -10.89 -7.59
CA GLY A 181 -5.79 -11.92 -6.67
C GLY A 181 -5.86 -11.51 -5.20
N ASP A 182 -6.28 -10.29 -4.90
CA ASP A 182 -6.32 -9.75 -3.54
C ASP A 182 -7.55 -10.23 -2.75
N SER A 183 -8.63 -10.61 -3.43
CA SER A 183 -9.84 -11.19 -2.82
C SER A 183 -9.79 -12.71 -2.67
N ILE A 184 -8.76 -13.37 -3.19
CA ILE A 184 -8.65 -14.83 -3.18
C ILE A 184 -8.05 -15.28 -1.86
N ASN A 185 -8.87 -15.86 -1.00
CA ASN A 185 -8.40 -16.49 0.23
C ASN A 185 -7.95 -17.93 -0.07
N ILE A 186 -6.68 -18.19 0.21
CA ILE A 186 -6.09 -19.51 0.12
C ILE A 186 -5.95 -20.06 1.53
N HIS A 187 -6.41 -21.28 1.73
CA HIS A 187 -6.32 -21.97 3.00
C HIS A 187 -5.38 -23.17 2.90
N GLU A 188 -4.62 -23.44 3.96
CA GLU A 188 -3.85 -24.67 4.05
C GLU A 188 -4.75 -25.80 4.54
N SER A 189 -4.85 -26.88 3.77
CA SER A 189 -5.69 -28.04 4.16
C SER A 189 -5.27 -28.67 5.49
N ASN A 190 -3.99 -28.55 5.84
CA ASN A 190 -3.39 -29.08 7.07
C ASN A 190 -3.53 -28.18 8.31
N MET A 191 -4.20 -27.03 8.20
CA MET A 191 -4.18 -26.01 9.26
C MET A 191 -4.65 -26.54 10.62
N TYR A 192 -5.60 -27.47 10.64
CA TYR A 192 -6.21 -28.01 11.86
C TYR A 192 -5.25 -28.69 12.83
N TYR A 193 -4.12 -29.25 12.38
CA TYR A 193 -3.07 -29.76 13.28
C TYR A 193 -1.89 -28.80 13.38
N LEU A 194 -1.60 -28.02 12.33
CA LEU A 194 -0.54 -27.02 12.36
C LEU A 194 -0.83 -25.94 13.40
N GLU A 195 -2.08 -25.54 13.57
CA GLU A 195 -2.50 -24.63 14.62
C GLU A 195 -2.07 -25.13 16.01
N ILE A 196 -2.29 -26.42 16.30
CA ILE A 196 -1.88 -27.04 17.57
C ILE A 196 -0.36 -27.03 17.71
N ILE A 197 0.39 -27.30 16.62
CA ILE A 197 1.85 -27.28 16.64
C ILE A 197 2.39 -25.87 16.87
N TYR A 198 1.80 -24.85 16.25
CA TYR A 198 2.12 -23.45 16.52
C TYR A 198 1.80 -23.06 17.97
N GLN A 199 0.69 -23.53 18.54
CA GLN A 199 0.36 -23.33 19.94
C GLN A 199 1.38 -24.01 20.87
N ILE A 200 1.80 -25.25 20.58
CA ILE A 200 2.87 -25.95 21.30
C ILE A 200 4.15 -25.12 21.27
N PHE A 201 4.55 -24.61 20.09
CA PHE A 201 5.77 -23.82 19.99
C PHE A 201 5.69 -22.50 20.76
N ASN A 202 4.53 -21.84 20.71
CA ASN A 202 4.27 -20.63 21.49
C ASN A 202 4.38 -20.90 23.01
N GLN A 203 3.82 -22.00 23.50
CA GLN A 203 3.96 -22.41 24.90
C GLN A 203 5.42 -22.69 25.25
N LEU A 204 6.16 -23.45 24.44
CA LEU A 204 7.58 -23.74 24.66
C LEU A 204 8.43 -22.48 24.86
N LEU A 205 8.16 -21.43 24.08
CA LEU A 205 8.88 -20.16 24.16
C LEU A 205 8.45 -19.27 25.34
N SER A 206 7.29 -19.55 25.94
CA SER A 206 6.69 -18.76 27.03
C SER A 206 7.00 -19.31 28.41
N ILE A 207 7.54 -20.53 28.53
CA ILE A 207 7.88 -21.15 29.81
C ILE A 207 9.00 -20.35 30.50
N PRO A 208 8.81 -19.88 31.75
CA PRO A 208 9.80 -19.10 32.47
C PRO A 208 10.88 -20.01 33.11
N ASN A 209 11.74 -20.62 32.29
CA ASN A 209 12.91 -21.38 32.77
C ASN A 209 14.20 -20.96 32.02
N ASN A 210 15.22 -20.55 32.76
CA ASN A 210 16.50 -20.08 32.21
C ASN A 210 17.28 -21.19 31.49
N GLU A 211 17.34 -22.41 32.05
CA GLU A 211 18.06 -23.53 31.41
C GLU A 211 17.43 -23.91 30.07
N MET A 212 16.10 -23.81 30.00
CA MET A 212 15.34 -24.01 28.77
C MET A 212 15.60 -22.93 27.74
N ASN A 213 15.62 -21.67 28.17
CA ASN A 213 15.94 -20.56 27.28
C ASN A 213 17.36 -20.70 26.71
N ASP A 214 18.34 -21.14 27.50
CA ASP A 214 19.71 -21.38 27.01
C ASP A 214 19.77 -22.52 25.99
N MET A 215 19.00 -23.59 26.21
CA MET A 215 18.86 -24.70 25.26
C MET A 215 18.21 -24.21 23.95
N LEU A 216 17.11 -23.46 24.04
CA LEU A 216 16.38 -22.93 22.89
C LEU A 216 17.22 -21.89 22.13
N ASP A 217 17.98 -21.04 22.81
CA ASP A 217 18.86 -20.05 22.17
C ASP A 217 19.92 -20.73 21.28
N LYS A 218 20.44 -21.89 21.71
CA LYS A 218 21.34 -22.73 20.91
C LYS A 218 20.64 -23.37 19.70
N LYS A 219 19.40 -23.84 19.87
CA LYS A 219 18.62 -24.52 18.82
C LYS A 219 18.05 -23.57 17.78
N LEU A 220 17.74 -22.33 18.15
CA LEU A 220 17.31 -21.24 17.27
C LEU A 220 18.48 -20.70 16.43
N THR A 221 19.07 -21.58 15.61
CA THR A 221 20.17 -21.24 14.70
C THR A 221 19.71 -20.24 13.63
N ASN A 222 20.67 -19.51 13.04
CA ASN A 222 20.38 -18.57 11.96
C ASN A 222 19.67 -19.25 10.78
N ARG A 223 20.00 -20.52 10.49
CA ARG A 223 19.34 -21.31 9.45
C ARG A 223 17.88 -21.62 9.81
N PHE A 224 17.60 -21.96 11.06
CA PHE A 224 16.23 -22.15 11.53
C PHE A 224 15.42 -20.85 11.37
N LEU A 225 15.95 -19.73 11.86
CA LEU A 225 15.28 -18.43 11.78
C LEU A 225 15.02 -18.03 10.32
N SER A 226 16.00 -18.16 9.43
CA SER A 226 15.80 -17.84 8.01
C SER A 226 14.67 -18.66 7.37
N ARG A 227 14.61 -19.96 7.65
CA ARG A 227 13.52 -20.82 7.14
C ARG A 227 12.18 -20.50 7.80
N PHE A 228 12.17 -20.24 9.11
CA PHE A 228 10.95 -19.90 9.86
C PHE A 228 10.35 -18.58 9.37
N PHE A 229 11.17 -17.54 9.16
CA PHE A 229 10.72 -16.27 8.59
C PHE A 229 10.30 -16.40 7.12
N GLY A 230 10.80 -17.40 6.39
CA GLY A 230 10.26 -17.76 5.07
C GLY A 230 8.77 -18.13 5.09
N LEU A 231 8.25 -18.58 6.25
CA LEU A 231 6.84 -18.94 6.41
C LEU A 231 5.90 -17.73 6.43
N PHE A 232 6.42 -16.50 6.60
CA PHE A 232 5.61 -15.30 6.38
C PHE A 232 5.05 -15.24 4.95
N ASN A 233 5.68 -15.90 3.98
CA ASN A 233 5.13 -16.00 2.63
C ASN A 233 4.03 -17.06 2.48
N SER A 234 3.52 -17.63 3.58
CA SER A 234 2.38 -18.55 3.54
C SER A 234 1.17 -17.85 2.94
N PRO A 235 0.44 -18.50 2.01
CA PRO A 235 -0.77 -17.93 1.46
C PRO A 235 -1.92 -17.88 2.50
N ASP A 236 -1.88 -18.71 3.55
CA ASP A 236 -2.89 -18.72 4.61
C ASP A 236 -2.62 -17.67 5.70
N GLN A 237 -3.60 -16.80 5.94
CA GLN A 237 -3.51 -15.74 6.95
C GLN A 237 -3.40 -16.26 8.39
N GLN A 238 -4.01 -17.41 8.71
CA GLN A 238 -3.97 -17.98 10.06
C GLN A 238 -2.54 -18.38 10.43
N GLU A 239 -1.84 -19.04 9.50
CA GLU A 239 -0.43 -19.41 9.67
C GLU A 239 0.45 -18.17 9.83
N ARG A 240 0.27 -17.15 8.98
CA ARG A 240 1.03 -15.90 9.11
C ARG A 240 0.83 -15.22 10.47
N THR A 241 -0.39 -15.24 11.00
CA THR A 241 -0.71 -14.69 12.32
C THR A 241 -0.01 -15.47 13.44
N ALA A 242 0.01 -16.80 13.37
CA ALA A 242 0.72 -17.63 14.33
C ALA A 242 2.25 -17.40 14.27
N VAL A 243 2.81 -17.35 13.06
CA VAL A 243 4.23 -17.06 12.82
C VAL A 243 4.61 -15.67 13.34
N LEU A 244 3.73 -14.67 13.18
CA LEU A 244 3.92 -13.32 13.74
C LEU A 244 4.04 -13.35 15.27
N GLN A 245 3.09 -14.00 15.96
CA GLN A 245 3.09 -14.08 17.43
C GLN A 245 4.37 -14.75 17.96
N ILE A 246 4.76 -15.87 17.35
CA ILE A 246 5.96 -16.62 17.70
C ILE A 246 7.22 -15.80 17.41
N SER A 247 7.30 -15.16 16.24
CA SER A 247 8.44 -14.29 15.87
C SER A 247 8.60 -13.14 16.86
N HIS A 248 7.48 -12.56 17.31
CA HIS A 248 7.48 -11.51 18.31
C HIS A 248 8.03 -12.01 19.67
N LEU A 249 7.62 -13.19 20.12
CA LEU A 249 8.15 -13.80 21.34
C LEU A 249 9.64 -14.12 21.23
N ILE A 250 10.08 -14.66 20.09
CA ILE A 250 11.50 -14.93 19.86
C ILE A 250 12.30 -13.62 19.95
N TYR A 251 11.83 -12.56 19.29
CA TYR A 251 12.50 -11.26 19.32
C TYR A 251 12.54 -10.64 20.73
N LYS A 252 11.44 -10.79 21.49
CA LYS A 252 11.31 -10.28 22.86
C LYS A 252 12.25 -11.01 23.81
N ASN A 253 12.21 -12.33 23.83
CA ASN A 253 12.88 -13.18 24.82
C ASN A 253 14.37 -13.40 24.51
N PHE A 254 14.76 -13.54 23.24
CA PHE A 254 16.14 -13.87 22.85
C PHE A 254 16.88 -12.66 22.27
N VAL A 255 17.56 -11.92 23.16
CA VAL A 255 18.30 -10.68 22.79
C VAL A 255 19.37 -10.95 21.73
N ASN A 256 20.07 -12.08 21.82
CA ASN A 256 21.14 -12.50 20.91
C ASN A 256 20.67 -12.67 19.46
N LYS A 257 19.38 -12.96 19.25
CA LYS A 257 18.80 -13.20 17.91
C LYS A 257 18.29 -11.92 17.24
N ARG A 258 18.20 -10.81 17.96
CA ARG A 258 17.58 -9.57 17.46
C ARG A 258 18.30 -8.98 16.24
N SER A 259 19.63 -9.06 16.18
CA SER A 259 20.41 -8.61 15.01
C SER A 259 20.11 -9.47 13.78
N THR A 260 20.20 -10.79 13.93
CA THR A 260 19.90 -11.75 12.87
C THR A 260 18.48 -11.60 12.34
N ILE A 261 17.48 -11.42 13.24
CA ILE A 261 16.09 -11.24 12.84
C ILE A 261 15.92 -9.97 12.00
N ARG A 262 16.49 -8.84 12.42
CA ARG A 262 16.42 -7.59 11.63
C ARG A 262 17.11 -7.73 10.28
N GLU A 263 18.20 -8.48 10.20
CA GLU A 263 18.90 -8.77 8.95
C GLU A 263 18.07 -9.65 8.01
N ILE A 264 17.42 -10.69 8.54
CA ILE A 264 16.50 -11.54 7.76
C ILE A 264 15.34 -10.70 7.20
N ILE A 265 14.69 -9.89 8.04
CA ILE A 265 13.58 -9.02 7.61
C ILE A 265 14.05 -8.01 6.56
N LYS A 266 15.23 -7.40 6.77
CA LYS A 266 15.86 -6.52 5.78
C LYS A 266 16.02 -7.21 4.44
N ASN A 267 16.55 -8.43 4.44
CA ASN A 267 16.78 -9.20 3.21
C ASN A 267 15.47 -9.51 2.51
N ILE A 268 14.42 -9.92 3.26
CA ILE A 268 13.08 -10.16 2.70
C ILE A 268 12.54 -8.88 2.03
N PHE A 269 12.61 -7.73 2.71
CA PHE A 269 12.15 -6.45 2.13
C PHE A 269 12.92 -6.09 0.86
N GLN A 270 14.24 -6.30 0.85
CA GLN A 270 15.05 -6.05 -0.34
C GLN A 270 14.70 -6.99 -1.49
N THR A 271 14.47 -8.28 -1.22
CA THR A 271 13.99 -9.23 -2.21
C THR A 271 12.64 -8.80 -2.79
N VAL A 272 11.69 -8.38 -1.96
CA VAL A 272 10.38 -7.90 -2.42
C VAL A 272 10.49 -6.66 -3.31
N VAL A 273 11.40 -5.74 -3.00
CA VAL A 273 11.62 -4.54 -3.84
C VAL A 273 12.30 -4.90 -5.16
N ASN A 274 13.28 -5.81 -5.13
CA ASN A 274 14.08 -6.19 -6.29
C ASN A 274 13.30 -7.07 -7.28
N GLU A 275 12.60 -8.09 -6.76
CA GLU A 275 11.78 -8.99 -7.56
C GLU A 275 10.44 -8.35 -7.93
N ASN A 276 9.97 -7.40 -7.12
CA ASN A 276 8.70 -6.68 -7.30
C ASN A 276 7.49 -7.63 -7.46
N ASP A 277 7.55 -8.76 -6.74
CA ASP A 277 6.52 -9.79 -6.69
C ASP A 277 5.66 -9.65 -5.41
N LYS A 278 4.47 -10.26 -5.43
CA LYS A 278 3.56 -10.27 -4.29
C LYS A 278 4.12 -11.19 -3.20
N HIS A 279 4.38 -10.61 -2.03
CA HIS A 279 4.71 -11.34 -0.82
C HIS A 279 3.52 -11.29 0.15
N PHE A 280 3.02 -12.46 0.57
CA PHE A 280 1.76 -12.54 1.32
C PHE A 280 1.86 -11.95 2.73
N GLY A 281 3.02 -12.08 3.39
CA GLY A 281 3.22 -11.67 4.78
C GLY A 281 3.79 -10.28 5.01
N MET A 282 3.65 -9.35 4.06
CA MET A 282 4.21 -8.00 4.22
C MET A 282 3.61 -7.25 5.41
N ASN A 283 2.31 -7.39 5.65
CA ASN A 283 1.64 -6.76 6.79
C ASN A 283 2.19 -7.25 8.11
N GLU A 284 2.28 -8.57 8.28
CA GLU A 284 2.75 -9.19 9.51
C GLU A 284 4.23 -8.87 9.78
N LEU A 285 5.08 -8.88 8.73
CA LEU A 285 6.48 -8.45 8.85
C LEU A 285 6.59 -6.97 9.26
N LEU A 286 5.71 -6.09 8.76
CA LEU A 286 5.68 -4.68 9.13
C LEU A 286 5.14 -4.48 10.56
N ILE A 287 4.17 -5.26 11.01
CA ILE A 287 3.72 -5.23 12.42
C ILE A 287 4.87 -5.61 13.36
N LEU A 288 5.61 -6.68 13.03
CA LEU A 288 6.81 -7.06 13.78
C LEU A 288 7.88 -5.96 13.72
N THR A 289 8.04 -5.31 12.57
CA THR A 289 8.95 -4.17 12.39
C THR A 289 8.56 -3.01 13.28
N HIS A 290 7.30 -2.62 13.28
CA HIS A 290 6.77 -1.57 14.12
C HIS A 290 7.08 -1.84 15.61
N SER A 291 6.83 -3.08 16.08
CA SER A 291 7.01 -3.42 17.49
C SER A 291 8.47 -3.31 17.94
N PHE A 292 9.44 -3.75 17.12
CA PHE A 292 10.84 -3.60 17.50
C PHE A 292 11.38 -2.18 17.33
N VAL A 293 10.85 -1.41 16.38
CA VAL A 293 11.25 0.00 16.20
C VAL A 293 10.79 0.82 17.39
N ASN A 294 9.59 0.56 17.93
CA ASN A 294 9.12 1.16 19.18
C ASN A 294 10.08 0.92 20.35
N GLY A 295 10.77 -0.22 20.39
CA GLY A 295 11.78 -0.54 21.40
C GLY A 295 13.16 0.11 21.20
N PHE A 296 13.42 0.80 20.08
CA PHE A 296 14.72 1.45 19.86
C PHE A 296 14.97 2.63 20.81
N ILE A 297 16.19 2.71 21.33
CA ILE A 297 16.65 3.80 22.17
C ILE A 297 17.00 5.00 21.27
N VAL A 298 16.69 6.22 21.72
CA VAL A 298 17.07 7.48 21.07
C VAL A 298 18.37 7.99 21.73
N PRO A 299 19.39 8.42 20.97
CA PRO A 299 19.45 8.56 19.51
C PRO A 299 19.52 7.23 18.76
N LEU A 300 18.95 7.20 17.56
CA LEU A 300 18.95 6.00 16.71
C LEU A 300 20.38 5.63 16.29
N LYS A 301 20.71 4.34 16.35
CA LYS A 301 21.99 3.83 15.81
C LYS A 301 22.04 3.95 14.29
N SER A 302 23.24 4.09 13.74
CA SER A 302 23.50 4.14 12.29
C SER A 302 22.89 2.96 11.54
N ASP A 303 22.93 1.76 12.12
CA ASP A 303 22.34 0.56 11.52
C ASP A 303 20.82 0.64 11.40
N HIS A 304 20.15 1.26 12.37
CA HIS A 304 18.69 1.46 12.35
C HIS A 304 18.29 2.50 11.31
N ILE A 305 19.09 3.56 11.16
CA ILE A 305 18.92 4.56 10.09
C ILE A 305 19.17 3.91 8.73
N SER A 306 20.19 3.05 8.61
CA SER A 306 20.47 2.32 7.38
C SER A 306 19.33 1.37 7.00
N PHE A 307 18.77 0.64 7.97
CA PHE A 307 17.57 -0.19 7.78
C PHE A 307 16.39 0.64 7.27
N TYR A 308 16.13 1.79 7.87
CA TYR A 308 15.07 2.71 7.41
C TYR A 308 15.27 3.15 5.95
N LYS A 309 16.47 3.62 5.61
CA LYS A 309 16.78 4.18 4.29
C LYS A 309 16.83 3.13 3.17
N HIS A 310 17.36 1.94 3.45
CA HIS A 310 17.67 0.92 2.43
C HIS A 310 16.77 -0.30 2.44
N ALA A 311 15.90 -0.46 3.45
CA ALA A 311 14.97 -1.59 3.54
C ALA A 311 13.52 -1.10 3.61
N LEU A 312 13.21 -0.19 4.54
CA LEU A 312 11.83 0.24 4.79
C LEU A 312 11.31 1.22 3.71
N LEU A 313 12.01 2.33 3.47
CA LEU A 313 11.57 3.33 2.50
C LEU A 313 11.46 2.82 1.06
N PRO A 314 12.35 1.95 0.56
CA PRO A 314 12.20 1.37 -0.78
C PRO A 314 10.90 0.58 -0.97
N LEU A 315 10.25 0.08 0.08
CA LEU A 315 8.95 -0.60 -0.07
C LEU A 315 7.87 0.29 -0.71
N LEU A 316 7.99 1.62 -0.56
CA LEU A 316 7.14 2.60 -1.24
C LEU A 316 7.22 2.50 -2.77
N THR A 317 8.25 1.86 -3.35
CA THR A 317 8.43 1.75 -4.81
C THR A 317 7.70 0.55 -5.42
N THR A 318 7.26 -0.42 -4.63
CA THR A 318 6.61 -1.64 -5.13
C THR A 318 5.24 -1.38 -5.76
N HIS A 319 4.75 -2.32 -6.58
CA HIS A 319 3.39 -2.26 -7.16
C HIS A 319 2.28 -2.62 -6.18
N TYR A 320 2.60 -3.42 -5.16
CA TYR A 320 1.64 -3.96 -4.19
C TYR A 320 1.50 -3.12 -2.92
N LEU A 321 1.97 -1.86 -2.94
CA LEU A 321 1.98 -0.97 -1.79
C LEU A 321 0.60 -0.84 -1.12
N HIS A 322 -0.49 -0.86 -1.89
CA HIS A 322 -1.85 -0.73 -1.37
C HIS A 322 -2.25 -1.86 -0.41
N LEU A 323 -1.58 -3.01 -0.45
CA LEU A 323 -1.87 -4.14 0.44
C LEU A 323 -1.34 -3.95 1.86
N TYR A 324 -0.33 -3.11 2.04
CA TYR A 324 0.39 -2.98 3.31
C TYR A 324 0.75 -1.55 3.70
N CYS A 325 0.21 -0.56 2.97
CA CYS A 325 0.49 0.86 3.17
C CYS A 325 0.23 1.31 4.61
N CYS A 326 -0.87 0.91 5.23
CA CYS A 326 -1.23 1.31 6.60
C CYS A 326 -0.11 0.98 7.60
N HIS A 327 0.32 -0.28 7.67
CA HIS A 327 1.38 -0.71 8.59
C HIS A 327 2.75 -0.12 8.24
N LEU A 328 3.05 0.09 6.95
CA LEU A 328 4.27 0.76 6.52
C LEU A 328 4.30 2.21 7.01
N PHE A 329 3.19 2.92 6.90
CA PHE A 329 3.08 4.32 7.30
C PHE A 329 3.22 4.47 8.81
N GLU A 330 2.62 3.57 9.59
CA GLU A 330 2.83 3.49 11.03
C GLU A 330 4.32 3.28 11.37
N CYS A 331 5.01 2.35 10.68
CA CYS A 331 6.45 2.17 10.86
C CYS A 331 7.24 3.46 10.55
N ILE A 332 6.93 4.10 9.42
CA ILE A 332 7.59 5.34 8.99
C ILE A 332 7.39 6.45 10.03
N ASN A 333 6.17 6.60 10.54
CA ASN A 333 5.84 7.57 11.58
C ASN A 333 6.59 7.30 12.88
N VAL A 334 6.72 6.05 13.32
CA VAL A 334 7.53 5.74 14.51
C VAL A 334 9.00 6.12 14.31
N PHE A 335 9.58 5.84 13.14
CA PHE A 335 10.96 6.24 12.86
C PHE A 335 11.14 7.77 12.90
N ILE A 336 10.25 8.52 12.26
CA ILE A 336 10.33 9.98 12.19
C ILE A 336 10.07 10.62 13.57
N SER A 337 9.20 10.04 14.39
CA SER A 337 8.97 10.54 15.76
C SER A 337 10.20 10.38 16.65
N LYS A 338 11.07 9.40 16.37
CA LYS A 338 12.34 9.18 17.07
C LYS A 338 13.49 10.02 16.53
N ASP A 339 13.50 10.29 15.24
CA ASP A 339 14.52 11.12 14.57
C ASP A 339 13.86 11.97 13.47
N THR A 340 13.71 13.26 13.77
CA THR A 340 13.02 14.22 12.89
C THR A 340 13.83 14.58 11.65
N GLU A 341 15.14 14.31 11.61
CA GLU A 341 15.97 14.55 10.42
C GLU A 341 15.58 13.63 9.25
N LEU A 342 15.02 12.46 9.57
CA LEU A 342 14.55 11.49 8.57
C LEU A 342 13.37 12.04 7.75
N LEU A 343 12.60 12.99 8.27
CA LEU A 343 11.41 13.55 7.61
C LEU A 343 11.73 14.12 6.22
N PHE A 344 12.75 14.97 6.11
CA PHE A 344 13.11 15.59 4.82
C PHE A 344 13.58 14.56 3.80
N PHE A 345 14.32 13.55 4.28
CA PHE A 345 14.77 12.45 3.44
C PHE A 345 13.58 11.65 2.90
N THR A 346 12.60 11.37 3.75
CA THR A 346 11.38 10.62 3.39
C THR A 346 10.53 11.38 2.40
N ILE A 347 10.28 12.68 2.60
CA ILE A 347 9.54 13.52 1.64
C ILE A 347 10.24 13.56 0.29
N LYS A 348 11.57 13.72 0.28
CA LYS A 348 12.35 13.69 -0.96
C LYS A 348 12.18 12.38 -1.72
N ILE A 349 12.13 11.24 -1.01
CA ILE A 349 11.90 9.92 -1.61
C ILE A 349 10.48 9.77 -2.14
N ILE A 350 9.47 10.19 -1.37
CA ILE A 350 8.07 10.18 -1.80
C ILE A 350 7.91 10.99 -3.10
N PHE A 351 8.52 12.17 -3.18
CA PHE A 351 8.47 13.00 -4.38
C PHE A 351 9.21 12.36 -5.57
N LYS A 352 10.35 11.72 -5.31
CA LYS A 352 11.12 11.01 -6.35
C LYS A 352 10.32 9.85 -6.96
N TYR A 353 9.61 9.09 -6.13
CA TYR A 353 8.87 7.89 -6.56
C TYR A 353 7.36 8.11 -6.68
N TRP A 354 6.93 9.35 -6.86
CA TRP A 354 5.51 9.65 -7.00
C TRP A 354 4.92 8.92 -8.22
N PRO A 355 3.86 8.12 -8.05
CA PRO A 355 3.28 7.32 -9.12
C PRO A 355 2.59 8.22 -10.13
N LYS A 356 2.72 7.88 -11.42
CA LYS A 356 2.05 8.57 -12.53
C LYS A 356 1.01 7.71 -13.24
N THR A 357 1.06 6.39 -13.03
CA THR A 357 0.28 5.39 -13.77
C THR A 357 -0.61 4.51 -12.90
N ASN A 358 -0.33 4.41 -11.60
CA ASN A 358 -1.08 3.58 -10.65
C ASN A 358 -1.82 4.48 -9.66
N SER A 359 -3.15 4.57 -9.80
CA SER A 359 -4.01 5.41 -8.98
C SER A 359 -4.13 4.93 -7.53
N LEU A 360 -4.17 3.62 -7.28
CA LEU A 360 -4.21 3.08 -5.91
C LEU A 360 -2.97 3.47 -5.12
N LYS A 361 -1.82 3.37 -5.79
CA LYS A 361 -0.53 3.77 -5.21
C LYS A 361 -0.47 5.29 -4.98
N GLU A 362 -1.06 6.07 -5.88
CA GLU A 362 -1.14 7.52 -5.74
C GLU A 362 -1.96 7.90 -4.50
N ILE A 363 -3.14 7.32 -4.34
CA ILE A 363 -3.99 7.53 -3.15
C ILE A 363 -3.24 7.14 -1.87
N ALA A 364 -2.61 5.97 -1.84
CA ALA A 364 -1.87 5.52 -0.66
C ALA A 364 -0.72 6.48 -0.30
N LEU A 365 0.09 6.91 -1.29
CA LEU A 365 1.21 7.82 -1.01
C LEU A 365 0.75 9.24 -0.66
N GLU A 366 -0.39 9.67 -1.19
CA GLU A 366 -1.04 10.90 -0.78
C GLU A 366 -1.44 10.85 0.69
N ASP A 367 -2.07 9.78 1.15
CA ASP A 367 -2.45 9.61 2.55
C ASP A 367 -1.22 9.74 3.47
N LEU A 368 -0.10 9.06 3.13
CA LEU A 368 1.16 9.22 3.86
C LEU A 368 1.69 10.66 3.82
N PHE A 369 1.69 11.29 2.64
CA PHE A 369 2.22 12.64 2.48
C PHE A 369 1.42 13.66 3.31
N ILE A 370 0.10 13.55 3.29
CA ILE A 370 -0.81 14.37 4.09
C ILE A 370 -0.55 14.17 5.58
N ASP A 371 -0.45 12.91 6.02
CA ASP A 371 -0.22 12.58 7.42
C ASP A 371 1.12 13.16 7.91
N LEU A 372 2.18 13.04 7.10
CA LEU A 372 3.49 13.61 7.41
C LEU A 372 3.45 15.15 7.50
N ILE A 373 2.71 15.82 6.62
CA ILE A 373 2.57 17.29 6.66
C ILE A 373 1.83 17.71 7.94
N LEU A 374 0.69 17.09 8.23
CA LEU A 374 -0.13 17.48 9.38
C LEU A 374 0.61 17.21 10.71
N ASN A 375 1.12 15.99 10.88
CA ASN A 375 1.69 15.57 12.16
C ASN A 375 3.05 16.19 12.46
N TYR A 376 3.87 16.50 11.45
CA TYR A 376 5.25 16.95 11.68
C TYR A 376 5.52 18.39 11.27
N PHE A 377 5.01 18.84 10.11
CA PHE A 377 5.22 20.22 9.66
C PHE A 377 4.31 21.21 10.40
N ILE A 378 3.05 20.84 10.57
CA ILE A 378 2.02 21.77 11.04
C ILE A 378 1.87 21.70 12.57
N SER A 379 1.81 20.49 13.14
CA SER A 379 1.67 20.27 14.59
C SER A 379 2.93 20.70 15.40
N GLY A 380 4.01 21.13 14.75
CA GLY A 380 5.18 21.73 15.41
C GLY A 380 6.09 20.73 16.15
N LYS A 381 5.92 19.42 15.93
CA LYS A 381 6.80 18.38 16.49
C LYS A 381 8.24 18.48 16.01
N VAL A 382 8.45 19.03 14.81
CA VAL A 382 9.78 19.40 14.33
C VAL A 382 10.07 20.83 14.76
N LYS A 383 10.99 21.00 15.71
CA LYS A 383 11.50 22.33 16.10
C LYS A 383 12.43 22.84 15.00
N PHE A 384 11.95 23.80 14.22
CA PHE A 384 12.80 24.55 13.31
C PHE A 384 13.42 25.72 14.09
N PRO A 385 14.74 25.75 14.34
CA PRO A 385 15.36 26.85 15.07
C PRO A 385 15.14 28.22 14.40
N ASN A 386 14.96 28.26 13.07
CA ASN A 386 14.74 29.49 12.29
C ASN A 386 13.39 29.50 11.54
N GLY A 387 12.42 28.67 11.93
CA GLY A 387 11.19 28.45 11.18
C GLY A 387 11.37 27.60 9.92
N ILE A 388 10.26 27.18 9.29
CA ILE A 388 10.29 26.33 8.09
C ILE A 388 10.88 27.14 6.92
N PRO A 389 11.90 26.64 6.21
CA PRO A 389 12.45 27.34 5.05
C PRO A 389 11.37 27.61 4.00
N LYS A 390 11.33 28.85 3.48
CA LYS A 390 10.35 29.25 2.45
C LYS A 390 10.37 28.34 1.22
N GLY A 391 11.55 27.85 0.83
CA GLY A 391 11.70 26.89 -0.28
C GLY A 391 10.99 25.56 -0.03
N THR A 392 11.00 25.05 1.20
CA THR A 392 10.29 23.82 1.56
C THR A 392 8.78 24.03 1.45
N ILE A 393 8.26 25.16 1.93
CA ILE A 393 6.85 25.53 1.80
C ILE A 393 6.45 25.55 0.32
N HIS A 394 7.25 26.20 -0.53
CA HIS A 394 7.00 26.24 -1.98
C HIS A 394 6.94 24.83 -2.58
N THR A 395 7.91 23.95 -2.30
CA THR A 395 7.93 22.59 -2.84
C THR A 395 6.75 21.72 -2.37
N LEU A 396 6.30 21.88 -1.12
CA LEU A 396 5.15 21.16 -0.59
C LEU A 396 3.86 21.61 -1.26
N PHE A 397 3.67 22.93 -1.39
CA PHE A 397 2.45 23.47 -2.00
C PHE A 397 2.42 23.35 -3.51
N ASP A 398 3.56 23.35 -4.20
CA ASP A 398 3.65 22.93 -5.60
C ASP A 398 3.19 21.49 -5.77
N LYS A 399 3.54 20.61 -4.82
CA LYS A 399 3.07 19.22 -4.86
C LYS A 399 1.56 19.14 -4.61
N ILE A 400 1.03 19.85 -3.62
CA ILE A 400 -0.42 19.92 -3.37
C ILE A 400 -1.15 20.45 -4.61
N ARG A 401 -0.61 21.48 -5.26
CA ARG A 401 -1.12 22.00 -6.52
C ARG A 401 -1.16 20.91 -7.60
N PHE A 402 -0.06 20.16 -7.79
CA PHE A 402 -0.02 19.05 -8.74
C PHE A 402 -1.09 17.97 -8.43
N LEU A 403 -1.39 17.72 -7.16
CA LEU A 403 -2.43 16.76 -6.76
C LEU A 403 -3.85 17.27 -7.03
N LEU A 404 -4.07 18.58 -6.88
CA LEU A 404 -5.31 19.23 -7.31
C LEU A 404 -5.50 19.18 -8.83
N GLU A 405 -4.41 19.20 -9.60
CA GLU A 405 -4.41 19.03 -11.06
C GLU A 405 -4.55 17.56 -11.51
N SER A 406 -4.57 16.59 -10.58
CA SER A 406 -4.69 15.17 -10.92
C SER A 406 -6.03 14.85 -11.57
N GLY A 407 -6.08 13.82 -12.41
CA GLY A 407 -7.34 13.37 -13.03
C GLY A 407 -8.24 12.54 -12.10
N HIS A 408 -7.77 12.22 -10.89
CA HIS A 408 -8.41 11.25 -10.01
C HIS A 408 -9.25 11.94 -8.92
N ILE A 409 -10.55 11.63 -8.87
CA ILE A 409 -11.51 12.27 -7.97
C ILE A 409 -11.09 12.14 -6.51
N ASN A 410 -10.73 10.92 -6.07
CA ASN A 410 -10.42 10.67 -4.66
C ASN A 410 -9.21 11.46 -4.20
N VAL A 411 -8.23 11.68 -5.10
CA VAL A 411 -7.03 12.46 -4.79
C VAL A 411 -7.39 13.92 -4.57
N ILE A 412 -8.17 14.49 -5.49
CA ILE A 412 -8.64 15.87 -5.36
C ILE A 412 -9.49 16.04 -4.09
N SER A 413 -10.43 15.13 -3.82
CA SER A 413 -11.33 15.24 -2.67
C SER A 413 -10.58 15.20 -1.34
N THR A 414 -9.60 14.32 -1.21
CA THR A 414 -8.80 14.17 0.01
C THR A 414 -7.94 15.40 0.23
N ILE A 415 -7.29 15.94 -0.80
CA ILE A 415 -6.56 17.22 -0.71
C ILE A 415 -7.49 18.39 -0.34
N LEU A 416 -8.66 18.52 -0.97
CA LEU A 416 -9.60 19.61 -0.65
C LEU A 416 -10.10 19.54 0.80
N SER A 417 -10.19 18.33 1.39
CA SER A 417 -10.58 18.14 2.78
C SER A 417 -9.57 18.73 3.79
N LEU A 418 -8.32 18.99 3.39
CA LEU A 418 -7.29 19.55 4.27
C LEU A 418 -7.67 20.91 4.83
N TRP A 419 -8.38 21.72 4.06
CA TRP A 419 -8.85 23.05 4.51
C TRP A 419 -9.94 22.98 5.59
N GLY A 420 -10.51 21.79 5.84
CA GLY A 420 -11.38 21.55 7.00
C GLY A 420 -10.61 21.32 8.30
N LYS A 421 -9.28 21.10 8.27
CA LYS A 421 -8.46 20.87 9.46
C LYS A 421 -7.92 22.22 9.98
N ASN A 422 -8.28 22.58 11.21
CA ASN A 422 -7.93 23.88 11.81
C ASN A 422 -6.42 24.15 11.81
N GLU A 423 -5.60 23.15 12.17
CA GLU A 423 -4.14 23.31 12.22
C GLU A 423 -3.55 23.65 10.84
N PHE A 424 -4.04 22.98 9.79
CA PHE A 424 -3.64 23.26 8.41
C PHE A 424 -4.06 24.66 7.98
N LEU A 425 -5.27 25.06 8.36
CA LEU A 425 -5.79 26.38 8.04
C LEU A 425 -4.96 27.49 8.68
N GLU A 426 -4.61 27.37 9.96
CA GLU A 426 -3.71 28.31 10.65
C GLU A 426 -2.34 28.40 10.00
N PHE A 427 -1.80 27.28 9.52
CA PHE A 427 -0.52 27.28 8.82
C PHE A 427 -0.59 28.01 7.48
N VAL A 428 -1.68 27.82 6.74
CA VAL A 428 -1.93 28.48 5.46
C VAL A 428 -2.10 29.99 5.64
N THR A 429 -2.82 30.43 6.67
CA THR A 429 -3.04 31.87 6.92
C THR A 429 -1.76 32.60 7.32
N ARG A 430 -0.91 31.99 8.15
CA ARG A 430 0.40 32.55 8.51
C ARG A 430 1.33 32.74 7.30
N ASN A 431 1.17 31.94 6.25
CA ASN A 431 2.03 31.93 5.07
C ASN A 431 1.26 32.31 3.78
N SER A 432 0.15 33.04 3.90
CA SER A 432 -0.77 33.36 2.81
C SER A 432 -0.08 33.93 1.58
N LYS A 433 0.84 34.89 1.77
CA LYS A 433 1.60 35.56 0.70
C LYS A 433 2.41 34.62 -0.19
N LEU A 434 2.87 33.48 0.34
CA LEU A 434 3.64 32.48 -0.41
C LEU A 434 2.74 31.39 -1.02
N ILE A 435 1.67 31.02 -0.31
CA ILE A 435 0.84 29.86 -0.66
C ILE A 435 -0.25 30.22 -1.67
N TYR A 436 -0.89 31.39 -1.50
CA TYR A 436 -2.03 31.80 -2.32
C TYR A 436 -1.70 31.87 -3.82
N PRO A 437 -0.55 32.39 -4.26
CA PRO A 437 -0.17 32.40 -5.68
C PRO A 437 -0.05 31.02 -6.31
N ILE A 438 0.27 30.00 -5.51
CA ILE A 438 0.47 28.63 -5.99
C ILE A 438 -0.88 27.92 -6.18
N ILE A 439 -1.79 28.05 -5.20
CA ILE A 439 -3.01 27.22 -5.13
C ILE A 439 -4.24 27.90 -5.77
N LEU A 440 -4.38 29.21 -5.64
CA LEU A 440 -5.58 29.92 -6.12
C LEU A 440 -5.83 29.76 -7.62
N PRO A 441 -4.82 29.76 -8.50
CA PRO A 441 -5.02 29.49 -9.93
C PRO A 441 -5.70 28.15 -10.17
N THR A 442 -5.19 27.08 -9.54
CA THR A 442 -5.72 25.72 -9.73
C THR A 442 -7.11 25.53 -9.15
N LEU A 443 -7.40 26.11 -7.97
CA LEU A 443 -8.76 26.06 -7.41
C LEU A 443 -9.77 26.81 -8.29
N ASN A 444 -9.36 27.93 -8.89
CA ASN A 444 -10.21 28.68 -9.82
C ASN A 444 -10.51 27.90 -11.11
N GLU A 445 -9.55 27.11 -11.60
CA GLU A 445 -9.78 26.22 -12.74
C GLU A 445 -10.70 25.05 -12.39
N LEU A 446 -10.46 24.38 -11.25
CA LEU A 446 -11.29 23.28 -10.77
C LEU A 446 -12.74 23.72 -10.55
N SER A 447 -12.97 24.84 -9.87
CA SER A 447 -14.32 25.36 -9.62
C SER A 447 -15.11 25.67 -10.90
N LYS A 448 -14.44 26.09 -11.98
CA LYS A 448 -15.09 26.43 -13.25
C LYS A 448 -15.26 25.21 -14.16
N PHE A 449 -14.19 24.45 -14.37
CA PHE A 449 -14.06 23.54 -15.50
C PHE A 449 -14.08 22.05 -15.12
N HIS A 450 -14.01 21.69 -13.83
CA HIS A 450 -14.06 20.27 -13.44
C HIS A 450 -15.37 19.62 -13.92
N TRP A 451 -15.38 18.32 -14.19
CA TRP A 451 -16.58 17.65 -14.74
C TRP A 451 -17.58 17.27 -13.63
N LEU A 452 -17.09 16.92 -12.44
CA LEU A 452 -17.90 16.55 -11.27
C LEU A 452 -18.34 17.80 -10.47
N PRO A 453 -19.65 17.95 -10.14
CA PRO A 453 -20.16 19.11 -9.40
C PRO A 453 -19.71 19.16 -7.94
N GLU A 454 -19.51 18.02 -7.27
CA GLU A 454 -19.07 17.97 -5.87
C GLU A 454 -17.69 18.60 -5.69
N ILE A 455 -16.73 18.26 -6.56
CA ILE A 455 -15.40 18.88 -6.56
C ILE A 455 -15.49 20.39 -6.83
N LYS A 456 -16.42 20.84 -7.70
CA LYS A 456 -16.62 22.29 -7.90
C LYS A 456 -17.07 22.98 -6.61
N GLN A 457 -18.06 22.40 -5.93
CA GLN A 457 -18.59 22.94 -4.69
C GLN A 457 -17.52 22.98 -3.59
N SER A 458 -16.76 21.90 -3.43
CA SER A 458 -15.63 21.84 -2.49
C SER A 458 -14.52 22.84 -2.85
N SER A 459 -14.21 23.03 -4.14
CA SER A 459 -13.24 24.03 -4.56
C SER A 459 -13.71 25.46 -4.24
N VAL A 460 -15.00 25.75 -4.46
CA VAL A 460 -15.59 27.05 -4.10
C VAL A 460 -15.59 27.27 -2.59
N SER A 461 -15.92 26.24 -1.79
CA SER A 461 -15.90 26.37 -0.33
C SER A 461 -14.48 26.67 0.18
N VAL A 462 -13.46 26.01 -0.36
CA VAL A 462 -12.06 26.30 -0.05
C VAL A 462 -11.67 27.74 -0.43
N ILE A 463 -12.05 28.21 -1.62
CA ILE A 463 -11.80 29.61 -2.04
C ILE A 463 -12.44 30.60 -1.06
N LEU A 464 -13.68 30.35 -0.62
CA LEU A 464 -14.36 31.19 0.35
C LEU A 464 -13.67 31.18 1.71
N ILE A 465 -13.15 30.04 2.15
CA ILE A 465 -12.37 29.92 3.40
C ILE A 465 -11.09 30.76 3.30
N LEU A 466 -10.35 30.66 2.20
CA LEU A 466 -9.12 31.43 1.98
C LEU A 466 -9.39 32.94 1.97
N MET A 467 -10.49 33.36 1.33
CA MET A 467 -10.91 34.76 1.26
C MET A 467 -11.32 35.32 2.63
N LYS A 468 -12.00 34.52 3.46
CA LYS A 468 -12.42 34.94 4.81
C LYS A 468 -11.24 35.15 5.74
N ASN A 469 -10.20 34.34 5.62
CA ASN A 469 -9.09 34.36 6.56
C ASN A 469 -8.03 35.42 6.26
N ASP A 470 -7.73 35.67 4.98
CA ASP A 470 -6.80 36.73 4.57
C ASP A 470 -7.27 37.37 3.26
N TYR A 471 -8.12 38.39 3.41
CA TYR A 471 -8.72 39.10 2.29
C TYR A 471 -7.69 39.92 1.50
N GLU A 472 -6.70 40.51 2.16
CA GLU A 472 -5.70 41.36 1.51
C GLU A 472 -4.79 40.56 0.59
N ALA A 473 -4.24 39.45 1.09
CA ALA A 473 -3.42 38.55 0.27
C ALA A 473 -4.24 37.95 -0.90
N PHE A 474 -5.50 37.61 -0.64
CA PHE A 474 -6.40 37.11 -1.68
C PHE A 474 -6.66 38.16 -2.76
N LYS A 475 -6.94 39.41 -2.38
CA LYS A 475 -7.20 40.51 -3.32
C LYS A 475 -6.00 40.77 -4.23
N ILE A 476 -4.80 40.91 -3.65
CA ILE A 476 -3.55 41.10 -4.39
C ILE A 476 -3.38 40.00 -5.44
N GLU A 477 -3.59 38.75 -5.04
CA GLU A 477 -3.39 37.63 -5.97
C GLU A 477 -4.45 37.55 -7.06
N THR A 478 -5.71 37.90 -6.76
CA THR A 478 -6.75 37.99 -7.82
C THR A 478 -6.46 39.09 -8.84
N GLU A 479 -5.82 40.18 -8.43
CA GLU A 479 -5.39 41.27 -9.32
C GLU A 479 -4.18 40.83 -10.17
N ASN A 480 -3.20 40.16 -9.57
CA ASN A 480 -2.07 39.54 -10.27
C ASN A 480 -2.57 38.52 -11.31
N PHE A 481 -3.50 37.65 -10.94
CA PHE A 481 -4.07 36.65 -11.84
C PHE A 481 -4.82 37.30 -13.03
N LYS A 482 -5.56 38.39 -12.79
CA LYS A 482 -6.19 39.18 -13.87
C LYS A 482 -5.16 39.81 -14.80
N TYR A 483 -4.07 40.33 -14.24
CA TYR A 483 -2.96 40.91 -15.02
C TYR A 483 -2.26 39.85 -15.88
N MET A 484 -1.94 38.69 -15.29
CA MET A 484 -1.29 37.58 -15.99
C MET A 484 -2.16 37.01 -17.13
N ASN A 485 -3.47 36.87 -16.93
CA ASN A 485 -4.39 36.43 -17.99
C ASN A 485 -4.50 37.43 -19.15
N LYS A 486 -4.48 38.75 -18.86
CA LYS A 486 -4.46 39.76 -19.93
C LYS A 486 -3.18 39.65 -20.76
N LYS A 487 -2.05 39.47 -20.09
CA LYS A 487 -0.74 39.30 -20.73
C LYS A 487 -0.65 37.99 -21.54
N SER A 488 -1.24 36.90 -21.06
CA SER A 488 -1.30 35.65 -21.83
C SER A 488 -2.19 35.78 -23.06
N ASP A 489 -3.36 36.42 -22.94
CA ASP A 489 -4.26 36.67 -24.08
C ASP A 489 -3.60 37.57 -25.14
N GLU A 490 -2.78 38.54 -24.72
CA GLU A 490 -1.98 39.39 -25.61
C GLU A 490 -0.86 38.60 -26.32
N ASN A 491 -0.17 37.71 -25.59
CA ASN A 491 0.85 36.84 -26.15
C ASN A 491 0.27 35.82 -27.13
N GLU A 492 -0.89 35.22 -26.84
CA GLU A 492 -1.59 34.31 -27.75
C GLU A 492 -2.00 35.04 -29.04
N LYS A 493 -2.55 36.25 -28.93
CA LYS A 493 -2.84 37.09 -30.11
C LYS A 493 -1.59 37.42 -30.90
N TYR A 494 -0.48 37.70 -30.23
CA TYR A 494 0.79 37.97 -30.89
C TYR A 494 1.30 36.72 -31.63
N GLN A 495 1.24 35.55 -31.02
CA GLN A 495 1.61 34.27 -31.65
C GLN A 495 0.68 33.93 -32.82
N GLU A 496 -0.63 34.10 -32.68
CA GLU A 496 -1.58 33.92 -33.79
C GLU A 496 -1.29 34.87 -34.95
N ASN A 497 -1.00 36.14 -34.66
CA ASN A 497 -0.65 37.12 -35.69
C ASN A 497 0.70 36.80 -36.34
N PHE A 498 1.67 36.31 -35.59
CA PHE A 498 2.95 35.84 -36.12
C PHE A 498 2.78 34.60 -37.01
N LEU A 499 1.95 33.64 -36.60
CA LEU A 499 1.63 32.45 -37.42
C LEU A 499 0.83 32.83 -38.68
N ARG A 500 -0.08 33.80 -38.59
CA ARG A 500 -0.81 34.34 -39.76
C ARG A 500 0.13 35.01 -40.73
N THR A 501 1.01 35.90 -40.27
CA THR A 501 2.00 36.56 -41.13
C THR A 501 2.96 35.55 -41.78
N LEU A 502 3.41 34.51 -41.06
CA LEU A 502 4.18 33.41 -41.64
C LEU A 502 3.40 32.63 -42.72
N SER A 503 2.11 32.36 -42.48
CA SER A 503 1.25 31.68 -43.44
C SER A 503 1.02 32.52 -44.70
N GLU A 504 0.88 33.84 -44.55
CA GLU A 504 0.78 34.80 -45.65
C GLU A 504 2.08 34.89 -46.44
N TYR A 505 3.24 34.91 -45.76
CA TYR A 505 4.55 34.88 -46.40
C TYR A 505 4.78 33.59 -47.20
N SER A 506 4.39 32.44 -46.63
CA SER A 506 4.43 31.14 -47.31
C SER A 506 3.51 31.11 -48.54
N ASN A 507 2.30 31.66 -48.43
CA ASN A 507 1.35 31.77 -49.54
C ASN A 507 1.84 32.74 -50.63
N ARG A 508 2.50 33.84 -50.27
CA ARG A 508 3.16 34.75 -51.22
C ARG A 508 4.31 34.05 -51.94
N LYS A 509 5.20 33.32 -51.24
CA LYS A 509 6.25 32.50 -51.88
C LYS A 509 5.68 31.43 -52.80
N LYS A 510 4.58 30.76 -52.44
CA LYS A 510 3.88 29.79 -53.31
C LYS A 510 3.27 30.46 -54.54
N LYS A 511 2.69 31.66 -54.41
CA LYS A 511 2.19 32.45 -55.56
C LYS A 511 3.35 32.90 -56.46
N SER A 512 4.45 33.41 -55.91
CA SER A 512 5.64 33.78 -56.69
C SER A 512 6.26 32.58 -57.42
N ARG A 513 6.33 31.40 -56.79
CA ARG A 513 6.77 30.16 -57.47
C ARG A 513 5.83 29.72 -58.60
N ARG A 514 4.51 29.89 -58.44
CA ARG A 514 3.54 29.63 -59.53
C ARG A 514 3.66 30.63 -60.68
N ILE A 515 3.94 31.90 -60.40
CA ILE A 515 4.16 32.93 -61.43
C ILE A 515 5.44 32.62 -62.23
N VAL A 516 6.52 32.21 -61.57
CA VAL A 516 7.77 31.80 -62.24
C VAL A 516 7.57 30.56 -63.12
N LEU A 517 6.76 29.59 -62.68
CA LEU A 517 6.41 28.40 -63.48
C LEU A 517 5.49 28.71 -64.67
N ASN A 518 4.57 29.68 -64.54
CA ASN A 518 3.72 30.11 -65.65
C ASN A 518 4.49 30.95 -66.68
N CYS A 519 5.49 31.73 -66.25
CA CYS A 519 6.37 32.46 -67.18
C CYS A 519 7.33 31.54 -67.94
N SER A 520 7.70 30.38 -67.39
CA SER A 520 8.50 29.39 -68.11
C SER A 520 7.68 28.51 -69.08
N SER A 521 6.36 28.36 -68.85
CA SER A 521 5.47 27.66 -69.80
C SER A 521 4.97 28.54 -70.96
N LEU A 522 5.07 29.86 -70.86
CA LEU A 522 4.75 30.81 -71.95
C LEU A 522 5.93 31.09 -72.90
N LYS A 523 7.09 30.46 -72.66
CA LYS A 523 8.30 30.54 -73.50
C LYS A 523 8.60 29.26 -74.30
N LYS A 524 7.60 28.40 -74.49
CA LYS A 524 7.69 27.23 -75.38
C LYS A 524 6.74 27.36 -76.55
#